data_AF-A0A6J7FSV6-F1
#
_entry.id   AF-A0A6J7FSV6-F1
#
_cell.length_a   1.000
_cell.length_b   1.000
_cell.length_c   1.000
_cell.angle_alpha   90.00
_cell.angle_beta   90.00
_cell.angle_gamma   90.00
#
_symmetry.space_group_name_H-M   'P 1'
#
loop_
_entity.id
_entity.type
_entity.pdbx_description
1 polymer ?
#
loop_
_entity_poly.entity_id
_entity_poly.type
_entity_poly.pdbx_seq_one_letter_code
_entity_poly.pdbx_strand_id
1 'polypeptide(L)'
;MRGVSGVVGVVVTIALVVGGLAVVGHLNPQRQLRVGTDRLGPESGEQVTDYLARAEASLLGNDAEPRWGSVSFDRELTAEQAYAAANGVRISMVLFRVPLDRVQTPILTVGVPGSERSILNATARAAGQIQESFGVEDRQAQIDAVSQRRLLSGCACVVTVVVRGTAAELSEVAGRDGVRAVEALPPDAVSGKFAVEPLLPEHIDVVGPLPDDGPVPAE
;
A
#
# COMPACT_ATOMS: atom_id res chain seq x y z
N MET A 1 63.58 22.02 19.61
CA MET A 1 63.24 20.90 18.68
C MET A 1 62.13 19.97 19.23
N ARG A 2 61.11 20.48 19.97
CA ARG A 2 60.00 19.66 20.49
C ARG A 2 58.67 19.83 19.74
N GLY A 3 58.55 20.80 18.83
CA GLY A 3 57.31 21.09 18.10
C GLY A 3 57.07 20.22 16.86
N VAL A 4 58.13 19.77 16.19
CA VAL A 4 58.01 19.02 14.91
C VAL A 4 57.51 17.60 15.14
N SER A 5 57.95 16.93 16.21
CA SER A 5 57.53 15.56 16.53
C SER A 5 56.05 15.46 16.92
N GLY A 6 55.49 16.51 17.56
CA GLY A 6 54.06 16.56 17.90
C GLY A 6 53.19 16.71 16.66
N VAL A 7 53.59 17.57 15.72
CA VAL A 7 52.87 17.78 14.45
C VAL A 7 52.90 16.52 13.58
N VAL A 8 54.05 15.85 13.49
CA VAL A 8 54.16 14.59 12.73
C VAL A 8 53.28 13.49 13.33
N GLY A 9 53.26 13.35 14.65
CA GLY A 9 52.40 12.37 15.33
C GLY A 9 50.91 12.61 15.07
N VAL A 10 50.47 13.87 15.10
CA VAL A 10 49.08 14.25 14.80
C VAL A 10 48.71 13.93 13.35
N VAL A 11 49.59 14.24 12.39
CA VAL A 11 49.36 13.95 10.96
C VAL A 11 49.22 12.45 10.71
N VAL A 12 50.11 11.63 11.30
CA VAL A 12 50.03 10.16 11.17
C VAL A 12 48.73 9.63 11.76
N THR A 13 48.31 10.16 12.91
CA THR A 13 47.08 9.73 13.56
C THR A 13 45.85 10.08 12.72
N ILE A 14 45.80 11.29 12.17
CA ILE A 14 44.73 11.71 11.25
C ILE A 14 44.72 10.84 10.00
N ALA A 15 45.87 10.55 9.40
CA ALA A 15 45.97 9.71 8.22
C ALA A 15 45.46 8.27 8.49
N LEU A 16 45.78 7.71 9.65
CA LEU A 16 45.29 6.39 10.05
C LEU A 16 43.78 6.39 10.31
N VAL A 17 43.24 7.43 10.93
CA VAL A 17 41.79 7.56 11.16
C VAL A 17 41.05 7.71 9.83
N VAL A 18 41.52 8.59 8.95
CA VAL A 18 40.90 8.81 7.64
C VAL A 18 41.01 7.55 6.77
N GLY A 19 42.17 6.90 6.75
CA GLY A 19 42.37 5.64 6.04
C GLY A 19 41.48 4.53 6.58
N GLY A 20 41.35 4.42 7.91
CA GLY A 20 40.45 3.46 8.56
C GLY A 20 38.99 3.71 8.21
N LEU A 21 38.53 4.96 8.25
CA LEU A 21 37.17 5.34 7.86
C LEU A 21 36.91 5.07 6.37
N ALA A 22 37.90 5.29 5.50
CA ALA A 22 37.81 4.99 4.07
C ALA A 22 37.69 3.47 3.81
N VAL A 23 38.47 2.65 4.52
CA VAL A 23 38.37 1.18 4.45
C VAL A 23 37.01 0.71 4.95
N VAL A 24 36.53 1.23 6.09
CA VAL A 24 35.20 0.90 6.62
C VAL A 24 34.09 1.30 5.64
N GLY A 25 34.17 2.49 5.03
CA GLY A 25 33.21 2.94 4.02
C GLY A 25 33.25 2.13 2.73
N HIS A 26 34.43 1.66 2.31
CA HIS A 26 34.58 0.80 1.14
C HIS A 26 34.02 -0.61 1.38
N LEU A 27 34.25 -1.17 2.57
CA LEU A 27 33.72 -2.48 2.96
C LEU A 27 32.23 -2.44 3.32
N ASN A 28 31.70 -1.27 3.65
CA ASN A 28 30.29 -1.03 3.99
C ASN A 28 29.73 0.11 3.12
N PRO A 29 29.59 -0.11 1.79
CA PRO A 29 29.01 0.92 0.93
C PRO A 29 27.63 1.32 1.47
N GLN A 30 27.40 2.62 1.62
CA GLN A 30 26.11 3.15 2.03
C GLN A 30 25.04 2.55 1.12
N ARG A 31 24.03 1.89 1.70
CA ARG A 31 22.89 1.39 0.92
C ARG A 31 22.30 2.59 0.18
N GLN A 32 22.44 2.62 -1.14
CA GLN A 32 21.77 3.62 -1.94
C GLN A 32 20.28 3.45 -1.69
N LEU A 33 19.65 4.47 -1.11
CA LEU A 33 18.21 4.61 -1.11
C LEU A 33 17.81 4.79 -2.57
N ARG A 34 17.56 3.69 -3.29
CA ARG A 34 16.81 3.76 -4.55
C ARG A 34 15.52 4.49 -4.21
N VAL A 35 15.28 5.61 -4.89
CA VAL A 35 13.96 6.25 -4.89
C VAL A 35 13.00 5.21 -5.44
N GLY A 36 12.16 4.64 -4.59
CA GLY A 36 11.10 3.73 -5.02
C GLY A 36 10.03 4.56 -5.71
N THR A 37 10.16 4.73 -7.02
CA THR A 37 9.13 5.36 -7.86
C THR A 37 7.99 4.40 -8.17
N ASP A 38 8.16 3.11 -7.86
CA ASP A 38 7.15 2.09 -8.10
C ASP A 38 5.92 2.33 -7.23
N ARG A 39 4.76 2.23 -7.86
CA ARG A 39 3.47 2.47 -7.22
C ARG A 39 2.43 1.59 -7.87
N LEU A 40 1.58 1.00 -7.04
CA LEU A 40 0.33 0.38 -7.45
C LEU A 40 -0.80 1.39 -7.26
N GLY A 41 -1.66 1.54 -8.26
CA GLY A 41 -2.82 2.43 -8.21
C GLY A 41 -2.82 3.58 -9.23
N PRO A 42 -3.89 4.39 -9.23
CA PRO A 42 -4.02 5.58 -10.07
C PRO A 42 -3.34 6.81 -9.49
N GLU A 43 -2.76 7.68 -10.32
CA GLU A 43 -2.16 8.94 -9.88
C GLU A 43 -3.24 9.97 -9.52
N SER A 44 -2.91 10.91 -8.63
CA SER A 44 -3.82 12.03 -8.37
C SER A 44 -3.98 12.88 -9.63
N GLY A 45 -5.22 13.09 -10.05
CA GLY A 45 -5.58 13.78 -11.29
C GLY A 45 -5.53 12.89 -12.55
N GLU A 46 -5.19 11.61 -12.44
CA GLU A 46 -5.22 10.68 -13.58
C GLU A 46 -6.66 10.46 -14.05
N GLN A 47 -6.88 10.44 -15.37
CA GLN A 47 -8.15 9.98 -15.92
C GLN A 47 -8.30 8.50 -15.61
N VAL A 48 -9.47 8.09 -15.10
CA VAL A 48 -9.70 6.69 -14.71
C VAL A 48 -9.54 5.75 -15.90
N THR A 49 -9.97 6.18 -17.09
CA THR A 49 -9.77 5.42 -18.34
C THR A 49 -8.30 5.17 -18.66
N ASP A 50 -7.43 6.15 -18.40
CA ASP A 50 -6.00 6.05 -18.69
C ASP A 50 -5.33 5.10 -17.69
N TYR A 51 -5.75 5.19 -16.42
CA TYR A 51 -5.34 4.25 -15.39
C TYR A 51 -5.70 2.80 -15.75
N LEU A 52 -6.96 2.55 -16.13
CA LEU A 52 -7.43 1.21 -16.47
C LEU A 52 -6.66 0.61 -17.66
N ALA A 53 -6.41 1.41 -18.71
CA ALA A 53 -5.60 0.99 -19.86
C ALA A 53 -4.15 0.68 -19.46
N ARG A 54 -3.55 1.49 -18.58
CA ARG A 54 -2.20 1.27 -18.05
C ARG A 54 -2.11 0.01 -17.19
N ALA A 55 -3.10 -0.21 -16.33
CA ALA A 55 -3.20 -1.41 -15.49
C ALA A 55 -3.30 -2.67 -16.36
N GLU A 56 -4.18 -2.68 -17.36
CA GLU A 56 -4.30 -3.80 -18.31
C GLU A 56 -2.98 -4.06 -19.06
N ALA A 57 -2.34 -3.00 -19.57
CA ALA A 57 -1.06 -3.11 -20.26
C ALA A 57 0.06 -3.69 -19.37
N SER A 58 0.01 -3.49 -18.05
CA SER A 58 1.01 -4.01 -17.11
C SER A 58 0.98 -5.54 -16.96
N LEU A 59 -0.15 -6.17 -17.33
CA LEU A 59 -0.33 -7.62 -17.32
C LEU A 59 0.24 -8.28 -18.56
N LEU A 60 0.59 -7.50 -19.59
CA LEU A 60 1.19 -8.02 -20.81
C LEU A 60 2.56 -8.64 -20.48
N GLY A 61 2.66 -9.94 -20.76
CA GLY A 61 3.85 -10.73 -20.48
C GLY A 61 3.47 -12.19 -20.29
N ASN A 62 4.44 -13.06 -20.49
CA ASN A 62 4.27 -14.51 -20.32
C ASN A 62 5.39 -15.13 -19.48
N ASP A 63 6.13 -14.31 -18.73
CA ASP A 63 7.03 -14.85 -17.72
C ASP A 63 6.24 -15.49 -16.58
N ALA A 64 6.81 -16.57 -16.08
CA ALA A 64 6.34 -17.26 -14.89
C ALA A 64 6.96 -16.65 -13.62
N GLU A 65 7.72 -15.55 -13.74
CA GLU A 65 8.25 -14.85 -12.58
C GLU A 65 7.07 -14.18 -11.88
N PRO A 66 6.80 -14.51 -10.60
CA PRO A 66 5.74 -13.82 -9.91
C PRO A 66 6.05 -12.31 -9.90
N ARG A 67 5.03 -11.45 -9.94
CA ARG A 67 5.14 -9.99 -9.69
C ARG A 67 4.27 -9.52 -8.51
N TRP A 68 4.58 -8.34 -7.99
CA TRP A 68 3.67 -7.64 -7.07
C TRP A 68 2.55 -7.00 -7.88
N GLY A 69 1.31 -7.08 -7.40
CA GLY A 69 0.18 -6.45 -8.07
C GLY A 69 -0.87 -5.94 -7.10
N SER A 70 -1.77 -5.09 -7.60
CA SER A 70 -2.98 -4.68 -6.90
C SER A 70 -4.21 -5.21 -7.64
N VAL A 71 -5.24 -5.57 -6.89
CA VAL A 71 -6.57 -5.88 -7.40
C VAL A 71 -7.51 -4.85 -6.78
N SER A 72 -8.01 -3.93 -7.61
CA SER A 72 -8.98 -2.93 -7.21
C SER A 72 -10.38 -3.40 -7.58
N PHE A 73 -11.35 -3.16 -6.69
CA PHE A 73 -12.71 -3.65 -6.84
C PHE A 73 -13.66 -2.59 -7.38
N ASP A 74 -14.73 -3.02 -8.07
CA ASP A 74 -15.74 -2.11 -8.66
C ASP A 74 -16.73 -1.55 -7.63
N ARG A 75 -16.76 -2.16 -6.46
CA ARG A 75 -17.50 -1.81 -5.25
C ARG A 75 -16.72 -2.32 -4.05
N GLU A 76 -17.06 -1.83 -2.87
CA GLU A 76 -16.52 -2.39 -1.64
C GLU A 76 -16.93 -3.86 -1.48
N LEU A 77 -15.96 -4.71 -1.14
CA LEU A 77 -16.18 -6.13 -0.87
C LEU A 77 -16.02 -6.45 0.62
N THR A 78 -16.62 -7.55 1.07
CA THR A 78 -16.24 -8.14 2.36
C THR A 78 -14.87 -8.83 2.24
N ALA A 79 -14.24 -9.17 3.37
CA ALA A 79 -12.96 -9.88 3.36
C ALA A 79 -13.08 -11.27 2.70
N GLU A 80 -14.20 -11.96 2.88
CA GLU A 80 -14.52 -13.24 2.25
C GLU A 80 -14.63 -13.09 0.72
N GLN A 81 -15.34 -12.07 0.26
CA GLN A 81 -15.50 -11.78 -1.16
C GLN A 81 -14.16 -11.41 -1.81
N ALA A 82 -13.34 -10.60 -1.16
CA ALA A 82 -12.01 -10.24 -1.64
C ALA A 82 -11.07 -11.46 -1.71
N TYR A 83 -11.14 -12.38 -0.73
CA TYR A 83 -10.38 -13.63 -0.78
C TYR A 83 -10.81 -14.53 -1.95
N ALA A 84 -12.11 -14.67 -2.17
CA ALA A 84 -12.66 -15.42 -3.30
C ALA A 84 -12.32 -14.78 -4.65
N ALA A 85 -12.25 -13.44 -4.72
CA ALA A 85 -11.86 -12.71 -5.92
C ALA A 85 -10.38 -12.94 -6.29
N ALA A 86 -9.48 -13.07 -5.31
CA ALA A 86 -8.06 -13.33 -5.58
C ALA A 86 -7.76 -14.72 -6.16
N ASN A 87 -8.74 -15.64 -6.20
CA ASN A 87 -8.65 -16.93 -6.90
C ASN A 87 -7.39 -17.77 -6.57
N GLY A 88 -6.99 -17.80 -5.30
CA GLY A 88 -5.80 -18.54 -4.86
C GLY A 88 -4.48 -17.80 -5.02
N VAL A 89 -4.46 -16.62 -5.68
CA VAL A 89 -3.30 -15.74 -5.68
C VAL A 89 -3.06 -15.20 -4.28
N ARG A 90 -1.80 -15.23 -3.83
CA ARG A 90 -1.45 -14.86 -2.46
C ARG A 90 -1.70 -13.37 -2.21
N ILE A 91 -2.69 -13.06 -1.38
CA ILE A 91 -2.89 -11.72 -0.83
C ILE A 91 -1.84 -11.46 0.26
N SER A 92 -1.17 -10.32 0.18
CA SER A 92 -0.14 -9.88 1.14
C SER A 92 -0.58 -8.67 1.96
N MET A 93 -1.58 -7.94 1.47
CA MET A 93 -2.08 -6.73 2.11
C MET A 93 -3.53 -6.51 1.69
N VAL A 94 -4.34 -6.00 2.61
CA VAL A 94 -5.74 -5.64 2.39
C VAL A 94 -5.90 -4.17 2.73
N LEU A 95 -6.50 -3.40 1.81
CA LEU A 95 -6.81 -1.99 2.00
C LEU A 95 -8.31 -1.86 2.25
N PHE A 96 -8.65 -1.23 3.37
CA PHE A 96 -10.01 -0.99 3.81
C PHE A 96 -10.35 0.49 3.72
N ARG A 97 -11.59 0.80 3.31
CA ARG A 97 -12.22 2.11 3.45
C ARG A 97 -13.68 1.87 3.81
N VAL A 98 -14.15 2.45 4.90
CA VAL A 98 -15.56 2.31 5.30
C VAL A 98 -16.41 3.26 4.45
N PRO A 99 -17.34 2.77 3.62
CA PRO A 99 -18.13 3.64 2.77
C PRO A 99 -19.13 4.42 3.64
N LEU A 100 -19.06 5.75 3.56
CA LEU A 100 -20.00 6.69 4.13
C LEU A 100 -20.37 7.71 3.04
N ASP A 101 -21.67 7.95 2.87
CA ASP A 101 -22.15 8.80 1.77
C ASP A 101 -21.61 10.23 1.91
N ARG A 102 -20.81 10.65 0.92
CA ARG A 102 -20.15 11.97 0.88
C ARG A 102 -19.34 12.29 2.14
N VAL A 103 -18.76 11.29 2.78
CA VAL A 103 -17.83 11.47 3.91
C VAL A 103 -16.51 10.80 3.57
N GLN A 104 -15.41 11.51 3.75
CA GLN A 104 -14.09 10.93 3.57
C GLN A 104 -13.70 10.12 4.80
N THR A 105 -13.55 8.81 4.62
CA THR A 105 -13.01 7.90 5.64
C THR A 105 -11.57 7.53 5.32
N PRO A 106 -10.73 7.29 6.34
CA PRO A 106 -9.33 6.94 6.12
C PRO A 106 -9.19 5.58 5.44
N ILE A 107 -8.13 5.43 4.64
CA ILE A 107 -7.73 4.16 4.05
C ILE A 107 -6.84 3.43 5.05
N LEU A 108 -7.33 2.29 5.54
CA LEU A 108 -6.63 1.47 6.52
C LEU A 108 -5.93 0.31 5.81
N THR A 109 -4.64 0.13 6.09
CA THR A 109 -3.82 -0.86 5.41
C THR A 109 -3.38 -1.95 6.37
N VAL A 110 -3.72 -3.20 6.04
CA VAL A 110 -3.41 -4.35 6.90
C VAL A 110 -2.61 -5.40 6.11
N GLY A 111 -1.33 -5.57 6.48
CA GLY A 111 -0.51 -6.68 5.98
C GLY A 111 -1.02 -8.03 6.48
N VAL A 112 -0.98 -9.06 5.62
CA VAL A 112 -1.44 -10.42 5.91
C VAL A 112 -0.44 -11.49 5.42
N PRO A 113 -0.33 -12.64 6.09
CA PRO A 113 0.46 -13.77 5.61
C PRO A 113 -0.17 -14.46 4.38
N GLY A 114 -1.47 -14.30 4.14
CA GLY A 114 -2.17 -14.71 2.92
C GLY A 114 -3.08 -15.95 3.06
N SER A 115 -3.20 -16.52 4.25
CA SER A 115 -4.23 -17.54 4.51
C SER A 115 -5.62 -16.91 4.61
N GLU A 116 -6.66 -17.65 4.21
CA GLU A 116 -8.06 -17.23 4.34
C GLU A 116 -8.36 -16.62 5.71
N ARG A 117 -8.12 -17.39 6.78
CA ARG A 117 -8.32 -16.93 8.16
C ARG A 117 -7.57 -15.64 8.49
N SER A 118 -6.38 -15.42 7.92
CA SER A 118 -5.62 -14.19 8.16
C SER A 118 -6.21 -12.96 7.49
N ILE A 119 -6.90 -13.17 6.36
CA ILE A 119 -7.59 -12.14 5.58
C ILE A 119 -8.94 -11.83 6.21
N LEU A 120 -9.71 -12.85 6.62
CA LEU A 120 -10.96 -12.64 7.37
C LEU A 120 -10.72 -11.88 8.68
N ASN A 121 -9.64 -12.23 9.40
CA ASN A 121 -9.25 -11.51 10.62
C ASN A 121 -8.65 -10.12 10.37
N ALA A 122 -8.39 -9.73 9.12
CA ALA A 122 -7.80 -8.42 8.81
C ALA A 122 -8.78 -7.28 9.11
N THR A 123 -10.09 -7.49 8.99
CA THR A 123 -11.12 -6.49 9.30
C THR A 123 -11.07 -6.06 10.77
N ALA A 124 -10.95 -7.01 11.69
CA ALA A 124 -10.80 -6.71 13.13
C ALA A 124 -9.47 -5.99 13.43
N ARG A 125 -8.39 -6.30 12.69
CA ARG A 125 -7.12 -5.57 12.81
C ARG A 125 -7.23 -4.14 12.28
N ALA A 126 -7.94 -3.92 11.18
CA ALA A 126 -8.23 -2.58 10.66
C ALA A 126 -9.01 -1.76 11.69
N ALA A 127 -10.04 -2.33 12.31
CA ALA A 127 -10.77 -1.66 13.40
C ALA A 127 -9.86 -1.24 14.57
N GLY A 128 -8.87 -2.06 14.91
CA GLY A 128 -7.87 -1.75 15.94
C GLY A 128 -6.81 -0.71 15.55
N GLN A 129 -6.71 -0.35 14.26
CA GLN A 129 -5.83 0.74 13.79
C GLN A 129 -6.47 2.11 13.94
N ILE A 130 -7.81 2.20 14.01
CA ILE A 130 -8.52 3.46 14.24
C ILE A 130 -8.13 3.94 15.64
N GLN A 131 -7.30 4.98 15.69
CA GLN A 131 -6.97 5.65 16.93
C GLN A 131 -8.15 6.53 17.34
N GLU A 132 -8.53 6.47 18.62
CA GLU A 132 -9.55 7.37 19.14
C GLU A 132 -9.02 8.81 19.09
N SER A 133 -9.57 9.61 18.18
CA SER A 133 -9.40 11.05 18.18
C SER A 133 -10.16 11.63 19.40
N PHE A 134 -9.44 12.26 20.33
CA PHE A 134 -10.04 12.78 21.57
C PHE A 134 -10.77 14.11 21.32
N GLY A 135 -12.06 14.04 20.96
CA GLY A 135 -12.98 15.17 20.91
C GLY A 135 -14.43 14.73 20.65
N VAL A 136 -15.31 14.81 21.65
CA VAL A 136 -16.71 14.30 21.55
C VAL A 136 -17.56 15.09 20.53
N GLU A 137 -17.18 16.34 20.24
CA GLU A 137 -17.80 17.20 19.23
C GLU A 137 -17.03 17.23 17.89
N ASP A 138 -15.96 16.44 17.76
CA ASP A 138 -15.16 16.39 16.55
C ASP A 138 -15.82 15.47 15.51
N ARG A 139 -16.09 16.00 14.32
CA ARG A 139 -16.58 15.23 13.17
C ARG A 139 -15.67 14.02 12.91
N GLN A 140 -14.36 14.17 13.08
CA GLN A 140 -13.42 13.07 12.90
C GLN A 140 -13.66 11.95 13.91
N ALA A 141 -13.90 12.27 15.19
CA ALA A 141 -14.20 11.26 16.21
C ALA A 141 -15.51 10.50 15.91
N GLN A 142 -16.51 11.18 15.34
CA GLN A 142 -17.75 10.53 14.90
C GLN A 142 -17.49 9.57 13.72
N ILE A 143 -16.68 9.99 12.75
CA ILE A 143 -16.28 9.15 11.61
C ILE A 143 -15.52 7.92 12.09
N ASP A 144 -14.57 8.11 13.00
CA ASP A 144 -13.74 7.05 13.59
C ASP A 144 -14.62 6.03 14.32
N ALA A 145 -15.57 6.49 15.13
CA ALA A 145 -16.49 5.63 15.89
C ALA A 145 -17.40 4.78 14.99
N VAL A 146 -18.02 5.40 13.96
CA VAL A 146 -18.85 4.68 12.99
C VAL A 146 -18.01 3.68 12.19
N SER A 147 -16.82 4.11 11.75
CA SER A 147 -15.92 3.28 10.97
C SER A 147 -15.49 2.04 11.75
N GLN A 148 -15.12 2.21 13.03
CA GLN A 148 -14.74 1.11 13.89
C GLN A 148 -15.89 0.12 14.10
N ARG A 149 -17.11 0.60 14.39
CA ARG A 149 -18.30 -0.25 14.55
C ARG A 149 -18.59 -1.06 13.28
N ARG A 150 -18.57 -0.42 12.11
CA ARG A 150 -18.84 -1.08 10.82
C ARG A 150 -17.77 -2.14 10.50
N LEU A 151 -16.50 -1.85 10.74
CA LEU A 151 -15.41 -2.84 10.59
C LEU A 151 -15.62 -4.04 11.51
N LEU A 152 -15.92 -3.82 12.80
CA LEU A 152 -16.18 -4.91 13.76
C LEU A 152 -17.43 -5.73 13.40
N SER A 153 -18.39 -5.13 12.68
CA SER A 153 -19.58 -5.82 12.17
C SER A 153 -19.35 -6.60 10.87
N GLY A 154 -18.15 -6.54 10.28
CA GLY A 154 -17.83 -7.25 9.04
C GLY A 154 -18.36 -6.55 7.77
N CYS A 155 -18.23 -5.22 7.69
CA CYS A 155 -18.66 -4.46 6.52
C CYS A 155 -18.08 -4.97 5.18
N ALA A 156 -18.81 -4.68 4.10
CA ALA A 156 -18.21 -4.55 2.79
C ALA A 156 -17.42 -3.23 2.77
N CYS A 157 -16.11 -3.32 2.92
CA CYS A 157 -15.22 -2.17 3.09
C CYS A 157 -13.80 -2.43 2.58
N VAL A 158 -13.55 -3.57 1.91
CA VAL A 158 -12.31 -3.83 1.19
C VAL A 158 -12.39 -3.16 -0.18
N VAL A 159 -11.45 -2.27 -0.48
CA VAL A 159 -11.39 -1.54 -1.76
C VAL A 159 -10.30 -2.04 -2.69
N THR A 160 -9.22 -2.60 -2.13
CA THR A 160 -8.10 -3.14 -2.91
C THR A 160 -7.35 -4.18 -2.09
N VAL A 161 -6.79 -5.19 -2.76
CA VAL A 161 -5.80 -6.11 -2.17
C VAL A 161 -4.49 -6.04 -2.94
N VAL A 162 -3.37 -6.17 -2.22
CA VAL A 162 -2.05 -6.37 -2.84
C VAL A 162 -1.78 -7.86 -2.90
N VAL A 163 -1.47 -8.34 -4.09
CA VAL A 163 -1.28 -9.75 -4.42
C VAL A 163 0.14 -10.01 -4.93
N ARG A 164 0.51 -11.28 -4.90
CA ARG A 164 1.79 -11.78 -5.42
C ARG A 164 1.51 -12.98 -6.30
N GLY A 165 1.65 -12.84 -7.62
CA GLY A 165 1.32 -13.87 -8.60
C GLY A 165 1.97 -13.62 -9.96
N THR A 166 1.94 -14.62 -10.84
CA THR A 166 2.43 -14.55 -12.21
C THR A 166 1.51 -13.69 -13.10
N ALA A 167 2.00 -13.24 -14.25
CA ALA A 167 1.17 -12.46 -15.20
C ALA A 167 -0.10 -13.21 -15.62
N ALA A 168 -0.03 -14.53 -15.79
CA ALA A 168 -1.18 -15.38 -16.11
C ALA A 168 -2.21 -15.41 -14.97
N GLU A 169 -1.77 -15.67 -13.73
CA GLU A 169 -2.66 -15.67 -12.56
C GLU A 169 -3.34 -14.31 -12.34
N LEU A 170 -2.59 -13.20 -12.52
CA LEU A 170 -3.14 -11.85 -12.39
C LEU A 170 -4.14 -11.53 -13.51
N SER A 171 -3.90 -12.01 -14.73
CA SER A 171 -4.84 -11.88 -15.86
C SER A 171 -6.13 -12.67 -15.62
N GLU A 172 -6.06 -13.86 -15.01
CA GLU A 172 -7.24 -14.62 -14.61
C GLU A 172 -8.06 -13.89 -13.54
N VAL A 173 -7.40 -13.25 -12.57
CA VAL A 173 -8.07 -12.43 -11.56
C VAL A 173 -8.78 -11.22 -12.19
N ALA A 174 -8.17 -10.60 -13.21
CA ALA A 174 -8.74 -9.44 -13.90
C ALA A 174 -10.11 -9.73 -14.57
N GLY A 175 -10.35 -10.99 -14.95
CA GLY A 175 -11.62 -11.42 -15.57
C GLY A 175 -12.73 -11.78 -14.58
N ARG A 176 -12.57 -11.56 -13.27
CA ARG A 176 -13.53 -12.01 -12.25
C ARG A 176 -14.54 -10.93 -11.88
N ASP A 177 -15.74 -11.38 -11.54
CA ASP A 177 -16.81 -10.50 -11.05
C ASP A 177 -16.35 -9.68 -9.84
N GLY A 178 -16.65 -8.38 -9.86
CA GLY A 178 -16.27 -7.45 -8.79
C GLY A 178 -14.85 -6.88 -8.91
N VAL A 179 -14.03 -7.36 -9.85
CA VAL A 179 -12.69 -6.82 -10.12
C VAL A 179 -12.79 -5.71 -11.16
N ARG A 180 -12.30 -4.53 -10.81
CA ARG A 180 -12.29 -3.35 -11.69
C ARG A 180 -10.97 -3.18 -12.42
N ALA A 181 -9.86 -3.43 -11.72
CA ALA A 181 -8.53 -3.30 -12.29
C ALA A 181 -7.58 -4.28 -11.62
N VAL A 182 -6.66 -4.83 -12.40
CA VAL A 182 -5.48 -5.51 -11.89
C VAL A 182 -4.26 -4.85 -12.50
N GLU A 183 -3.33 -4.43 -11.66
CA GLU A 183 -2.07 -3.81 -12.07
C GLU A 183 -0.92 -4.64 -11.51
N ALA A 184 0.12 -4.84 -12.30
CA ALA A 184 1.34 -5.53 -11.90
C ALA A 184 2.55 -4.58 -12.00
N LEU A 185 3.37 -4.56 -10.96
CA LEU A 185 4.67 -3.91 -10.98
C LEU A 185 5.68 -4.71 -11.83
N PRO A 186 6.78 -4.07 -12.26
CA PRO A 186 7.94 -4.78 -12.79
C PRO A 186 8.46 -5.88 -11.85
N PRO A 187 9.13 -6.93 -12.39
CA PRO A 187 9.60 -8.06 -11.60
C PRO A 187 10.65 -7.70 -10.53
N ASP A 188 11.39 -6.59 -10.70
CA ASP A 188 12.40 -6.13 -9.73
C ASP A 188 11.82 -5.32 -8.55
N ALA A 189 10.51 -5.13 -8.50
CA ALA A 189 9.83 -4.46 -7.40
C ALA A 189 10.01 -5.20 -6.07
N VAL A 190 10.40 -4.47 -5.03
CA VAL A 190 10.70 -5.03 -3.71
C VAL A 190 9.56 -4.78 -2.73
N SER A 191 9.18 -5.81 -1.98
CA SER A 191 8.17 -5.73 -0.92
C SER A 191 8.42 -4.53 0.01
N GLY A 192 7.39 -3.70 0.22
CA GLY A 192 7.46 -2.54 1.10
C GLY A 192 8.32 -1.38 0.58
N LYS A 193 8.73 -1.41 -0.70
CA LYS A 193 9.43 -0.31 -1.38
C LYS A 193 8.66 0.29 -2.55
N PHE A 194 7.36 0.04 -2.61
CA PHE A 194 6.43 0.64 -3.54
C PHE A 194 5.26 1.25 -2.78
N ALA A 195 4.68 2.32 -3.32
CA ALA A 195 3.45 2.90 -2.79
C ALA A 195 2.22 2.12 -3.26
N VAL A 196 1.12 2.19 -2.50
CA VAL A 196 -0.14 1.56 -2.88
C VAL A 196 -1.25 2.58 -2.67
N GLU A 197 -1.93 2.92 -3.76
CA GLU A 197 -3.11 3.80 -3.78
C GLU A 197 -4.28 2.99 -4.36
N PRO A 198 -5.40 2.84 -3.67
CA PRO A 198 -6.52 2.09 -4.24
C PRO A 198 -7.28 2.96 -5.26
N LEU A 199 -7.67 2.36 -6.39
CA LEU A 199 -8.76 2.92 -7.19
C LEU A 199 -10.06 2.71 -6.42
N LEU A 200 -10.68 3.79 -5.94
CA LEU A 200 -11.94 3.70 -5.20
C LEU A 200 -13.10 3.46 -6.16
N PRO A 201 -14.17 2.77 -5.74
CA PRO A 201 -15.39 2.61 -6.53
C PRO A 201 -15.95 3.93 -7.06
N GLU A 202 -15.86 5.01 -6.28
CA GLU A 202 -16.39 6.33 -6.63
C GLU A 202 -15.49 7.13 -7.59
N HIS A 203 -14.27 6.69 -7.86
CA HIS A 203 -13.44 7.28 -8.91
C HIS A 203 -13.95 6.82 -10.28
N ILE A 204 -14.86 7.58 -10.89
CA ILE A 204 -15.47 7.21 -12.19
C ILE A 204 -14.79 7.88 -13.38
N ASP A 205 -14.53 9.19 -13.29
CA ASP A 205 -13.97 9.97 -14.41
C ASP A 205 -12.49 10.32 -14.19
N VAL A 206 -12.20 10.99 -13.07
CA VAL A 206 -10.87 11.48 -12.71
C VAL A 206 -10.58 11.11 -11.26
N VAL A 207 -9.36 10.66 -10.98
CA VAL A 207 -8.92 10.36 -9.62
C VAL A 207 -8.66 11.66 -8.88
N GLY A 208 -9.39 11.87 -7.79
CA GLY A 208 -9.28 13.08 -7.00
C GLY A 208 -10.01 12.97 -5.66
N PRO A 209 -9.99 14.07 -4.88
CA PRO A 209 -10.73 14.14 -3.62
C PRO A 209 -12.23 13.89 -3.85
N LEU A 210 -12.82 13.00 -3.06
CA LEU A 210 -14.25 12.77 -3.05
C LEU A 210 -14.97 13.85 -2.21
N PRO A 211 -16.28 14.08 -2.40
CA PRO A 211 -17.04 14.98 -1.53
C PRO A 211 -16.95 14.60 -0.05
N ASP A 212 -16.86 15.60 0.84
CA ASP A 212 -16.81 15.43 2.30
C ASP A 212 -17.80 16.37 3.05
N ASP A 213 -18.98 16.56 2.49
CA ASP A 213 -20.06 17.41 3.04
C ASP A 213 -21.29 16.61 3.50
N GLY A 214 -21.19 15.28 3.50
CA GLY A 214 -22.23 14.37 3.96
C GLY A 214 -22.38 14.33 5.49
N PRO A 215 -23.56 13.93 6.00
CA PRO A 215 -23.76 13.72 7.43
C PRO A 215 -23.01 12.47 7.91
N VAL A 216 -22.44 12.51 9.12
CA VAL A 216 -21.91 11.31 9.78
C VAL A 216 -23.06 10.60 10.51
N PRO A 217 -23.30 9.30 10.26
CA PRO A 217 -24.34 8.55 10.96
C PRO A 217 -24.12 8.52 12.49
N ALA A 218 -25.21 8.57 13.26
CA ALA A 218 -25.15 8.51 14.73
C ALA A 218 -25.31 7.07 15.29
N GLU A 219 -25.29 6.07 14.43
CA GLU A 219 -25.56 4.64 14.72
C GLU A 219 -24.63 4.03 15.77
#